data_AF-A0A6B3UQP3-F1
#
_entry.id   AF-A0A6B3UQP3-F1
#
_cell.length_a   1.000
_cell.length_b   1.000
_cell.length_c   1.000
_cell.angle_alpha   90.00
_cell.angle_beta   90.00
_cell.angle_gamma   90.00
#
_symmetry.space_group_name_H-M   'P 1'
#
loop_
_entity.id
_entity.type
_entity.pdbx_description
1 polymer ?
#
loop_
_entity_poly.entity_id
_entity_poly.type
_entity_poly.pdbx_seq_one_letter_code
_entity_poly.pdbx_strand_id
1 'polypeptide(L)'
;MQFNDWRTIGAALCFAVAMYGCLRANFAAFRIVDLVNRQVGPDEQESMLGWGWTKTRRVFSRYRAFYPDGDLIRRYWLHGGVMFVGMIGVAISIGFFDPR
;
A
#
# COMPACT_ATOMS: atom_id res chain seq x y z
N MET A 1 14.16 -27.24 18.57
CA MET A 1 13.90 -25.80 18.36
C MET A 1 12.67 -25.42 19.16
N GLN A 2 12.82 -24.85 20.35
CA GLN A 2 11.70 -24.27 21.09
C GLN A 2 11.38 -22.90 20.48
N PHE A 3 10.37 -22.84 19.61
CA PHE A 3 9.69 -21.61 19.22
C PHE A 3 8.94 -21.07 20.44
N ASN A 4 9.63 -20.44 21.39
CA ASN A 4 9.00 -19.82 22.56
C ASN A 4 9.40 -18.35 22.76
N ASP A 5 9.89 -17.73 21.69
CA ASP A 5 10.09 -16.29 21.67
C ASP A 5 8.81 -15.63 21.16
N TRP A 6 7.98 -15.17 22.09
CA TRP A 6 6.81 -14.32 21.83
C TRP A 6 7.10 -13.19 20.82
N ARG A 7 8.37 -12.75 20.75
CA ARG A 7 8.91 -11.80 19.77
C ARG A 7 8.77 -12.30 18.33
N THR A 8 9.09 -13.56 18.07
CA THR A 8 9.00 -14.17 16.73
C THR A 8 7.54 -14.32 16.30
N ILE A 9 6.66 -14.72 17.21
CA ILE A 9 5.22 -14.79 16.94
C ILE A 9 4.65 -13.39 16.68
N GLY A 10 5.02 -12.42 17.51
CA GLY A 10 4.65 -11.00 17.33
C GLY A 10 5.12 -10.45 15.98
N ALA A 11 6.38 -10.68 15.62
CA ALA A 11 6.94 -10.25 14.35
C ALA A 11 6.20 -10.88 13.16
N ALA A 12 5.90 -12.19 13.21
CA ALA A 12 5.17 -12.88 12.14
C ALA A 12 3.75 -12.32 11.96
N LEU A 13 3.03 -12.05 13.06
CA LEU A 13 1.69 -11.44 13.01
C LEU A 13 1.74 -10.02 12.44
N CYS A 14 2.66 -9.18 12.91
CA CYS A 14 2.84 -7.83 12.39
C CYS A 14 3.22 -7.82 10.91
N PHE A 15 4.06 -8.78 10.48
CA PHE A 15 4.41 -8.95 9.07
C PHE A 15 3.21 -9.35 8.22
N ALA A 16 2.37 -10.27 8.71
CA ALA A 16 1.14 -10.65 8.01
C ALA A 16 0.18 -9.44 7.84
N VAL A 17 0.04 -8.61 8.88
CA VAL A 17 -0.73 -7.35 8.80
C VAL A 17 -0.12 -6.38 7.78
N ALA A 18 1.21 -6.25 7.79
CA ALA A 18 1.92 -5.39 6.85
C ALA A 18 1.67 -5.84 5.39
N MET A 19 1.80 -7.14 5.15
CA MET A 19 1.54 -7.76 3.84
C MET A 19 0.09 -7.58 3.39
N TYR A 20 -0.87 -7.75 4.29
CA TYR A 20 -2.28 -7.49 3.99
C TYR A 20 -2.51 -6.03 3.56
N GLY A 21 -1.99 -5.07 4.32
CA GLY A 21 -2.05 -3.64 3.97
C GLY A 21 -1.42 -3.37 2.61
N CYS A 22 -0.23 -3.92 2.35
CA CYS A 22 0.51 -3.77 1.10
C CYS A 22 -0.29 -4.29 -0.11
N LEU A 23 -0.81 -5.52 -0.03
CA LEU A 23 -1.59 -6.13 -1.12
C LEU A 23 -2.87 -5.34 -1.41
N ARG A 24 -3.57 -4.88 -0.36
CA ARG A 24 -4.80 -4.11 -0.51
C ARG A 24 -4.56 -2.70 -1.05
N ALA A 25 -3.47 -2.06 -0.65
CA ALA A 25 -3.05 -0.78 -1.21
C ALA A 25 -2.70 -0.93 -2.70
N ASN A 26 -1.91 -1.94 -3.06
CA ASN A 26 -1.57 -2.22 -4.46
C ASN A 26 -2.82 -2.51 -5.31
N PHE A 27 -3.77 -3.29 -4.79
CA PHE A 27 -5.01 -3.55 -5.51
C PHE A 27 -5.82 -2.26 -5.75
N ALA A 28 -5.91 -1.38 -4.75
CA ALA A 28 -6.55 -0.07 -4.92
C ALA A 28 -5.82 0.78 -5.96
N ALA A 29 -4.49 0.80 -5.94
CA ALA A 29 -3.67 1.54 -6.89
C ALA A 29 -3.85 1.04 -8.33
N PHE A 30 -3.82 -0.27 -8.57
CA PHE A 30 -4.06 -0.85 -9.89
C PHE A 30 -5.48 -0.56 -10.39
N ARG A 31 -6.47 -0.64 -9.49
CA ARG A 31 -7.86 -0.32 -9.86
C ARG A 31 -8.05 1.15 -10.20
N ILE A 32 -7.35 2.06 -9.53
CA ILE A 32 -7.33 3.48 -9.89
C ILE A 32 -6.77 3.66 -11.31
N VAL A 33 -5.62 3.03 -11.61
CA VAL A 33 -5.00 3.11 -12.95
C VAL A 33 -5.93 2.55 -14.03
N ASP A 34 -6.53 1.37 -13.80
CA ASP A 34 -7.49 0.77 -14.73
C ASP A 34 -8.68 1.72 -15.00
N LEU A 35 -9.26 2.31 -13.94
CA LEU A 35 -10.37 3.24 -14.08
C LEU A 35 -9.99 4.54 -14.81
N VAL A 36 -8.78 5.04 -14.60
CA VAL A 36 -8.25 6.20 -15.34
C VAL A 36 -8.01 5.84 -16.80
N ASN A 37 -7.40 4.69 -17.08
CA ASN A 37 -7.10 4.23 -18.45
C ASN A 37 -8.35 3.98 -19.29
N ARG A 38 -9.49 3.64 -18.66
CA ARG A 38 -10.79 3.51 -19.34
C ARG A 38 -11.39 4.85 -19.79
N GLN A 39 -10.92 5.97 -19.24
CA GLN A 39 -11.45 7.32 -19.54
C GLN A 39 -10.55 8.11 -20.51
N VAL A 40 -9.40 7.56 -20.90
CA VAL A 40 -8.43 8.23 -21.78
C VAL A 40 -8.19 7.41 -23.04
N GLY A 41 -7.71 8.08 -24.11
CA GLY A 41 -7.32 7.41 -25.35
C GLY A 41 -6.10 6.49 -25.17
N PRO A 42 -5.86 5.56 -26.11
CA PRO A 42 -4.79 4.56 -26.02
C PRO A 42 -3.39 5.17 -25.83
N ASP A 43 -3.11 6.33 -26.43
CA ASP A 43 -1.82 7.01 -26.34
C ASP A 43 -1.58 7.69 -24.97
N GLU A 44 -2.64 7.90 -24.19
CA GLU A 44 -2.61 8.56 -22.89
C GLU A 44 -2.69 7.59 -21.71
N GLN A 45 -2.73 6.28 -21.99
CA GLN A 45 -2.81 5.25 -20.96
C GLN A 45 -1.55 5.21 -20.10
N GLU A 46 -1.78 5.05 -18.81
CA GLU A 46 -0.73 4.91 -17.82
C GLU A 46 -0.34 3.44 -17.70
N SER A 47 0.96 3.16 -17.69
CA SER A 47 1.45 1.80 -17.39
C SER A 47 0.96 1.36 -16.00
N MET A 48 0.72 0.06 -15.79
CA MET A 48 0.43 -0.45 -14.44
C MET A 48 1.69 -0.54 -13.56
N LEU A 49 2.88 -0.61 -14.16
CA LEU A 49 4.16 -0.78 -13.48
C LEU A 49 4.93 0.54 -13.33
N GLY A 50 5.90 0.57 -12.42
CA GLY A 50 6.75 1.74 -12.18
C GLY A 50 6.00 2.86 -11.47
N TRP A 51 5.81 2.71 -10.16
CA TRP A 51 5.20 3.74 -9.31
C TRP A 51 6.25 4.75 -8.86
N GLY A 52 6.21 5.94 -9.47
CA GLY A 52 6.98 7.11 -9.05
C GLY A 52 6.07 8.20 -8.51
N TRP A 53 6.66 9.17 -7.79
CA TRP A 53 5.92 10.30 -7.22
C TRP A 53 5.11 11.07 -8.28
N THR A 54 5.75 11.41 -9.40
CA THR A 54 5.14 12.16 -10.52
C THR A 54 3.94 11.43 -11.10
N LYS A 55 4.08 10.12 -11.36
CA LYS A 55 3.00 9.28 -11.89
C LYS A 55 1.84 9.16 -10.91
N THR A 56 2.14 8.93 -9.63
CA THR A 56 1.12 8.82 -8.58
C THR A 56 0.27 10.09 -8.50
N ARG A 57 0.91 11.26 -8.48
CA ARG A 57 0.21 12.54 -8.46
C ARG A 57 -0.66 12.75 -9.70
N ARG A 58 -0.14 12.44 -10.89
CA ARG A 58 -0.88 12.56 -12.15
C ARG A 58 -2.10 11.63 -12.19
N VAL A 59 -1.92 10.36 -11.87
CA VAL A 59 -2.99 9.35 -11.84
C VAL A 59 -4.06 9.71 -10.80
N PHE A 60 -3.67 10.11 -9.60
CA PHE A 60 -4.63 10.44 -8.54
C PHE A 60 -5.41 11.71 -8.87
N SER A 61 -4.76 12.70 -9.50
CA SER A 61 -5.43 13.90 -9.99
C SER A 61 -6.46 13.57 -11.06
N ARG A 62 -6.09 12.74 -12.06
CA ARG A 62 -7.01 12.28 -13.12
C ARG A 62 -8.17 11.47 -12.54
N TYR A 63 -7.88 10.54 -11.63
CA TYR A 63 -8.91 9.74 -10.96
C TYR A 63 -9.92 10.62 -10.23
N ARG A 64 -9.46 11.64 -9.48
CA ARG A 64 -10.36 12.55 -8.75
C ARG A 64 -11.18 13.44 -9.68
N ALA A 65 -10.65 13.79 -10.85
CA ALA A 65 -11.40 14.53 -11.87
C ALA A 65 -12.51 13.69 -12.49
N PHE A 66 -12.25 12.41 -12.78
CA PHE A 66 -13.25 11.49 -13.36
C PHE A 66 -14.24 10.94 -12.33
N TYR A 67 -13.80 10.74 -11.09
CA TYR A 67 -14.58 10.13 -10.01
C TYR A 67 -14.44 10.98 -8.73
N PRO A 68 -15.14 12.12 -8.64
CA PRO A 68 -15.03 13.04 -7.51
C PRO A 68 -15.42 12.40 -6.17
N ASP A 69 -16.39 11.48 -6.20
CA ASP A 69 -16.86 10.72 -5.03
C ASP A 69 -16.12 9.38 -4.83
N GLY A 70 -15.09 9.12 -5.64
CA GLY A 70 -14.33 7.87 -5.63
C GLY A 70 -13.55 7.68 -4.33
N ASP A 71 -13.79 6.57 -3.62
CA ASP A 71 -13.17 6.30 -2.32
C ASP A 71 -11.86 5.50 -2.42
N LEU A 72 -11.42 5.11 -3.62
CA LEU A 72 -10.25 4.27 -3.82
C LEU A 72 -8.95 4.93 -3.33
N ILE A 73 -8.80 6.24 -3.50
CA ILE A 73 -7.63 6.98 -2.96
C ILE A 73 -7.62 6.89 -1.44
N ARG A 74 -8.78 7.05 -0.79
CA ARG A 74 -8.90 6.92 0.66
C ARG A 74 -8.54 5.49 1.11
N ARG A 75 -9.04 4.47 0.40
CA ARG A 75 -8.72 3.06 0.68
C ARG A 75 -7.22 2.76 0.49
N TYR A 76 -6.60 3.32 -0.55
CA TYR A 76 -5.16 3.21 -0.78
C TYR A 76 -4.38 3.73 0.44
N TRP A 77 -4.69 4.93 0.92
CA TRP A 77 -4.01 5.52 2.08
C TRP A 77 -4.29 4.76 3.38
N LEU A 78 -5.54 4.31 3.59
CA LEU A 78 -5.89 3.51 4.77
C LEU A 78 -5.09 2.19 4.80
N HIS A 79 -5.05 1.47 3.67
CA HIS A 79 -4.29 0.22 3.59
C HIS A 79 -2.77 0.44 3.63
N GLY A 80 -2.28 1.54 3.07
CA GLY A 80 -0.88 1.98 3.23
C GLY A 80 -0.52 2.29 4.68
N GLY A 81 -1.44 2.90 5.43
CA GLY A 81 -1.30 3.12 6.88
C GLY A 81 -1.23 1.79 7.65
N VAL A 82 -2.12 0.84 7.35
CA VAL A 82 -2.08 -0.51 7.95
C VAL A 82 -0.74 -1.20 7.66
N MET A 83 -0.24 -1.09 6.42
CA MET A 83 1.07 -1.61 6.05
C MET A 83 2.17 -1.01 6.93
N PHE A 84 2.19 0.32 7.05
CA PHE A 84 3.22 1.04 7.81
C PHE A 84 3.21 0.69 9.29
N VAL A 85 2.01 0.61 9.91
CA VAL A 85 1.86 0.19 11.31
C VAL A 85 2.33 -1.25 11.50
N GLY A 86 1.99 -2.16 10.57
CA GLY A 86 2.49 -3.53 10.59
C GLY A 86 4.02 -3.60 10.53
N MET A 87 4.65 -2.82 9.64
CA MET A 87 6.11 -2.75 9.55
C MET A 87 6.77 -2.21 10.81
N ILE A 88 6.21 -1.17 11.43
CA ILE A 88 6.68 -0.66 12.73
C ILE A 88 6.60 -1.76 13.79
N GLY A 89 5.49 -2.50 13.82
CA GLY A 89 5.32 -3.64 14.74
C GLY A 89 6.38 -4.72 14.55
N VAL A 90 6.76 -5.03 13.31
CA VAL A 90 7.88 -5.94 13.01
C VAL A 90 9.19 -5.38 13.56
N ALA A 91 9.52 -4.11 13.25
CA ALA A 91 10.75 -3.46 13.69
C ALA A 91 10.89 -3.46 15.22
N ILE A 92 9.81 -3.18 15.95
CA ILE A 92 9.78 -3.25 17.41
C ILE A 92 9.99 -4.69 17.90
N SER A 93 9.31 -5.67 17.29
CA SER A 93 9.36 -7.08 17.72
C SER A 93 10.77 -7.67 17.60
N ILE A 94 11.50 -7.31 16.55
CA ILE A 94 12.89 -7.76 16.32
C ILE A 94 13.93 -6.94 17.10
N GLY A 95 13.52 -5.88 17.82
CA GLY A 95 14.45 -5.02 18.56
C GLY A 95 15.25 -4.06 17.70
N PHE A 96 14.77 -3.67 16.52
CA PHE A 96 15.48 -2.76 15.60
C PHE A 96 15.82 -1.40 16.24
N PHE A 97 15.00 -0.96 17.20
CA PHE A 97 15.20 0.30 17.93
C PHE A 97 15.87 0.12 19.30
N ASP A 98 16.26 -1.11 19.68
CA ASP A 98 17.02 -1.33 20.91
C ASP A 98 18.49 -0.92 20.68
N PRO A 99 19.04 0.03 21.46
CA PRO A 99 20.43 0.49 21.30
C PRO A 99 21.48 -0.46 21.92
N ARG A 100 21.12 -1.72 22.16
CA ARG A 100 21.96 -2.69 22.90
C ARG A 100 22.96 -3.41 22.01
#